data_AF-A0A844TTN1-F1
#
_entry.id   AF-A0A844TTN1-F1
#
_cell.length_a   1.000
_cell.length_b   1.000
_cell.length_c   1.000
_cell.angle_alpha   90.00
_cell.angle_beta   90.00
_cell.angle_gamma   90.00
#
_symmetry.space_group_name_H-M   'P 1'
#
loop_
_entity.id
_entity.type
_entity.pdbx_description
1 polymer ?
#
loop_
_entity_poly.entity_id
_entity_poly.type
_entity_poly.pdbx_seq_one_letter_code
_entity_poly.pdbx_strand_id
1 'polypeptide(L)'
;VTGLIDMGANVKAFDPVGMEQARGELPSITYCEDAYSCAQGADALVIVTEWVQFRALDLDRLKATMAQPIVVDLRNIYRPEEMAAAGFTYESVGRPPAQG
;
A
#
# COMPACT_ATOMS: atom_id res chain seq x y z
N VAL A 1 -2.75 -3.67 11.33
CA VAL A 1 -4.14 -3.29 10.96
C VAL A 1 -4.90 -2.73 12.15
N THR A 2 -5.07 -3.48 13.24
CA THR A 2 -5.76 -3.03 14.47
C THR A 2 -5.30 -1.66 14.97
N GLY A 3 -3.98 -1.44 15.10
CA GLY A 3 -3.47 -0.13 15.53
C GLY A 3 -3.88 1.06 14.65
N LEU A 4 -4.09 0.87 13.34
CA LEU A 4 -4.62 1.93 12.47
C LEU A 4 -6.10 2.17 12.74
N ILE A 5 -6.87 1.10 12.92
CA ILE A 5 -8.31 1.16 13.24
C ILE A 5 -8.53 1.83 14.60
N ASP A 6 -7.72 1.49 15.61
CA ASP A 6 -7.80 2.06 16.96
C ASP A 6 -7.52 3.57 16.96
N MET A 7 -6.75 4.07 15.98
CA MET A 7 -6.50 5.49 15.75
C MET A 7 -7.55 6.16 14.84
N GLY A 8 -8.60 5.43 14.43
CA GLY A 8 -9.72 5.96 13.65
C GLY A 8 -9.54 5.91 12.13
N ALA A 9 -8.56 5.16 11.61
CA ALA A 9 -8.35 5.04 10.18
C ALA A 9 -9.37 4.10 9.50
N ASN A 10 -9.81 4.46 8.30
CA ASN A 10 -10.57 3.58 7.41
C ASN A 10 -9.60 2.67 6.64
N VAL A 11 -9.60 1.38 6.95
CA VAL A 11 -8.66 0.43 6.33
C VAL A 11 -9.32 -0.30 5.15
N LYS A 12 -8.65 -0.26 4.00
CA LYS A 12 -8.89 -1.13 2.85
C LYS A 12 -7.75 -2.15 2.74
N ALA A 13 -8.04 -3.37 2.33
CA ALA A 13 -7.05 -4.41 2.15
C ALA A 13 -7.29 -5.17 0.84
N PHE A 14 -6.19 -5.61 0.23
CA PHE A 14 -6.17 -6.55 -0.88
C PHE A 14 -5.00 -7.53 -0.73
N ASP A 15 -5.29 -8.82 -0.90
CA ASP A 15 -4.31 -9.90 -1.03
C ASP A 15 -4.77 -10.87 -2.13
N PRO A 16 -3.90 -11.36 -3.02
CA PRO A 16 -4.31 -12.29 -4.09
C PRO A 16 -4.81 -13.65 -3.61
N VAL A 17 -4.38 -14.07 -2.42
CA VAL A 17 -4.56 -15.45 -1.93
C VAL A 17 -5.25 -15.48 -0.56
N GLY A 18 -4.99 -14.50 0.29
CA GLY A 18 -5.37 -14.52 1.71
C GLY A 18 -6.74 -13.94 2.06
N MET A 19 -7.53 -13.47 1.10
CA MET A 19 -8.72 -12.65 1.38
C MET A 19 -9.83 -13.39 2.11
N GLU A 20 -10.08 -14.65 1.74
CA GLU A 20 -11.13 -15.45 2.38
C GLU A 20 -10.81 -15.71 3.86
N GLN A 21 -9.55 -16.06 4.16
CA GLN A 21 -9.09 -16.31 5.51
C GLN A 21 -9.07 -15.02 6.35
N ALA A 22 -8.58 -13.92 5.78
CA ALA A 22 -8.47 -12.64 6.47
C ALA A 22 -9.83 -12.10 6.93
N ARG A 23 -10.90 -12.33 6.16
CA ARG A 23 -12.26 -11.87 6.50
C ARG A 23 -12.76 -12.40 7.85
N GLY A 24 -12.34 -13.60 8.27
CA GLY A 24 -12.70 -14.14 9.57
C GLY A 24 -12.01 -13.42 10.74
N GLU A 25 -10.76 -13.00 10.52
CA GLU A 25 -9.90 -12.39 11.55
C GLU A 25 -10.06 -10.87 11.64
N LEU A 26 -10.37 -10.21 10.52
CA LEU A 26 -10.47 -8.76 10.41
C LEU A 26 -11.78 -8.35 9.71
N PRO A 27 -12.94 -8.49 10.39
CA PRO A 27 -14.23 -8.20 9.76
C PRO A 27 -14.53 -6.71 9.58
N SER A 28 -13.80 -5.82 10.28
CA SER A 28 -14.07 -4.38 10.33
C SER A 28 -13.36 -3.56 9.25
N ILE A 29 -12.76 -4.21 8.24
CA ILE A 29 -12.06 -3.54 7.14
C ILE A 29 -12.76 -3.77 5.81
N THR A 30 -12.49 -2.89 4.85
CA THR A 30 -12.98 -3.06 3.48
C THR A 30 -12.03 -3.97 2.71
N TYR A 31 -12.55 -5.03 2.13
CA TYR A 31 -11.80 -5.94 1.26
C TYR A 31 -12.04 -5.55 -0.20
N CYS A 32 -10.96 -5.31 -0.93
CA CYS A 32 -10.98 -4.88 -2.32
C CYS A 32 -10.69 -6.04 -3.27
N GLU A 33 -11.02 -5.87 -4.55
CA GLU A 33 -10.85 -6.92 -5.57
C GLU A 33 -9.47 -6.89 -6.21
N ASP A 34 -8.79 -5.75 -6.18
CA ASP A 34 -7.44 -5.56 -6.70
C ASP A 34 -6.67 -4.46 -5.96
N ALA A 35 -5.39 -4.29 -6.33
CA ALA A 35 -4.52 -3.29 -5.71
C ALA A 35 -4.97 -1.84 -5.99
N TYR A 36 -5.56 -1.57 -7.16
CA TYR A 36 -5.95 -0.21 -7.56
C TYR A 36 -7.23 0.24 -6.84
N SER A 37 -8.23 -0.62 -6.73
CA SER A 37 -9.44 -0.40 -5.92
C SER A 37 -9.11 -0.25 -4.44
N CYS A 38 -8.11 -0.97 -3.93
CA CYS A 38 -7.56 -0.79 -2.59
C CYS A 38 -6.94 0.61 -2.40
N ALA A 39 -6.16 1.07 -3.39
CA ALA A 39 -5.51 2.38 -3.37
C ALA A 39 -6.47 3.56 -3.63
N GLN A 40 -7.69 3.30 -4.12
CA GLN A 40 -8.60 4.36 -4.56
C GLN A 40 -8.99 5.31 -3.43
N GLY A 41 -8.59 6.58 -3.59
CA GLY A 41 -8.82 7.64 -2.61
C GLY A 41 -8.07 7.44 -1.30
N ALA A 42 -7.08 6.54 -1.24
CA ALA A 42 -6.30 6.31 -0.03
C ALA A 42 -5.31 7.47 0.21
N ASP A 43 -5.20 7.91 1.47
CA ASP A 43 -4.17 8.87 1.89
C ASP A 43 -2.78 8.24 1.96
N ALA A 44 -2.70 6.92 2.22
CA ALA A 44 -1.47 6.17 2.20
C ALA A 44 -1.72 4.72 1.78
N LEU A 45 -0.76 4.13 1.06
CA LEU A 45 -0.73 2.71 0.74
C LEU A 45 0.37 2.02 1.55
N VAL A 46 0.06 0.88 2.17
CA VAL A 46 1.02 0.10 2.94
C VAL A 46 1.22 -1.27 2.31
N ILE A 47 2.46 -1.62 1.99
CA ILE A 47 2.84 -2.93 1.43
C ILE A 47 3.31 -3.83 2.57
N VAL A 48 2.54 -4.89 2.84
CA VAL A 48 2.80 -5.83 3.96
C VAL A 48 3.26 -7.20 3.46
N THR A 49 2.87 -7.61 2.25
CA THR A 49 3.27 -8.85 1.58
C THR A 49 3.93 -8.55 0.23
N GLU A 50 4.88 -9.37 -0.20
CA GLU A 50 5.77 -9.11 -1.35
C GLU A 50 5.33 -9.80 -2.65
N TRP A 51 4.02 -9.97 -2.86
CA TRP A 51 3.49 -10.60 -4.05
C TRP A 51 4.02 -9.94 -5.34
N VAL A 52 4.39 -10.76 -6.33
CA VAL A 52 5.01 -10.29 -7.59
C VAL A 52 4.17 -9.23 -8.29
N GLN A 53 2.85 -9.37 -8.27
CA GLN A 53 1.92 -8.38 -8.82
C GLN A 53 2.07 -6.97 -8.24
N PHE A 54 2.50 -6.84 -6.98
CA PHE A 54 2.74 -5.52 -6.37
C PHE A 54 4.02 -4.89 -6.90
N ARG A 55 5.00 -5.69 -7.35
CA ARG A 55 6.23 -5.18 -7.97
C ARG A 55 5.99 -4.63 -9.38
N ALA A 56 4.90 -5.05 -10.02
CA ALA A 56 4.57 -4.74 -11.41
C ALA A 56 3.42 -3.73 -11.55
N LEU A 57 3.07 -3.00 -10.47
CA LEU A 57 2.06 -1.95 -10.56
C LEU A 57 2.56 -0.80 -11.45
N ASP A 58 1.62 -0.25 -12.22
CA ASP A 58 1.80 1.00 -12.93
C ASP A 58 1.77 2.14 -11.91
N LEU A 59 2.94 2.74 -11.66
CA LEU A 59 3.12 3.78 -10.65
C LEU A 59 2.37 5.06 -11.01
N ASP A 60 2.22 5.40 -12.29
CA ASP A 60 1.49 6.59 -12.72
C ASP A 60 -0.01 6.41 -12.47
N ARG A 61 -0.55 5.24 -12.84
CA ARG A 61 -1.93 4.88 -12.53
C ARG A 61 -2.17 4.84 -11.01
N LEU A 62 -1.24 4.26 -10.26
CA LEU A 62 -1.34 4.20 -8.81
C LEU A 62 -1.39 5.61 -8.21
N LYS A 63 -0.50 6.50 -8.65
CA LYS A 63 -0.44 7.89 -8.20
C LYS A 63 -1.73 8.64 -8.46
N ALA A 64 -2.30 8.49 -9.65
CA ALA A 64 -3.56 9.13 -10.03
C ALA A 64 -4.79 8.57 -9.29
N THR A 65 -4.68 7.37 -8.71
CA THR A 65 -5.78 6.69 -8.02
C THR A 65 -5.85 7.08 -6.53
N MET A 66 -4.73 7.46 -5.93
CA MET A 66 -4.61 7.80 -4.51
C MET A 66 -5.01 9.26 -4.24
N ALA A 67 -5.45 9.55 -3.01
CA ALA A 67 -5.69 10.93 -2.57
C ALA A 67 -4.37 11.67 -2.33
N GLN A 68 -3.39 10.96 -1.76
CA GLN A 68 -2.03 11.44 -1.58
C GLN A 68 -1.06 10.33 -1.97
N PRO A 69 0.04 10.61 -2.69
CA PRO A 69 0.94 9.58 -3.18
C PRO A 69 1.96 9.15 -2.10
N ILE A 70 1.46 8.65 -0.97
CA ILE A 70 2.27 8.18 0.16
C ILE A 70 2.30 6.65 0.16
N VAL A 71 3.49 6.06 0.08
CA VAL A 71 3.68 4.61 0.10
C VAL A 71 4.62 4.22 1.24
N VAL A 72 4.17 3.32 2.10
CA VAL A 72 4.97 2.70 3.17
C VAL A 72 5.23 1.24 2.79
N ASP A 73 6.48 0.91 2.52
CA ASP A 73 6.86 -0.42 2.05
C ASP A 73 7.64 -1.20 3.10
N LEU A 74 6.95 -2.14 3.74
CA LEU A 74 7.52 -3.00 4.79
C LEU A 74 8.25 -4.22 4.23
N ARG A 75 8.29 -4.38 2.89
CA ARG A 75 8.93 -5.51 2.20
C ARG A 75 10.03 -5.08 1.24
N ASN A 76 10.29 -3.78 1.15
CA ASN A 76 11.35 -3.18 0.33
C ASN A 76 11.28 -3.61 -1.13
N ILE A 77 10.07 -3.71 -1.70
CA ILE A 77 9.86 -4.21 -3.06
C ILE A 77 10.23 -3.19 -4.14
N TYR A 78 10.15 -1.89 -3.81
CA TYR A 78 10.59 -0.78 -4.65
C TYR A 78 11.92 -0.18 -4.19
N ARG A 79 12.61 0.54 -5.08
CA ARG A 79 13.77 1.35 -4.72
C ARG A 79 13.35 2.76 -4.34
N PRO A 80 13.93 3.37 -3.28
CA PRO A 80 13.59 4.73 -2.88
C PRO A 80 13.70 5.76 -4.02
N GLU A 81 14.77 5.69 -4.81
CA GLU A 81 15.01 6.62 -5.91
C GLU A 81 13.96 6.51 -7.02
N GLU A 82 13.51 5.30 -7.35
CA GLU A 82 12.46 5.06 -8.37
C GLU A 82 11.12 5.64 -7.91
N MET A 83 10.77 5.45 -6.65
CA MET A 83 9.52 5.98 -6.08
C MET A 83 9.54 7.51 -5.96
N ALA A 84 10.69 8.08 -5.57
CA ALA A 84 10.88 9.52 -5.54
C ALA A 84 10.78 10.14 -6.94
N ALA A 85 11.42 9.51 -7.95
CA ALA A 85 11.32 9.94 -9.34
C ALA A 85 9.88 9.85 -9.89
N ALA A 86 9.10 8.86 -9.45
CA ALA A 86 7.68 8.74 -9.77
C ALA A 86 6.78 9.75 -9.02
N GLY A 87 7.33 10.47 -8.02
CA GLY A 87 6.65 11.52 -7.26
C GLY A 87 5.88 11.01 -6.05
N PHE A 88 6.32 9.90 -5.45
CA PHE A 88 5.77 9.39 -4.20
C PHE A 88 6.59 9.87 -2.99
N THR A 89 5.89 10.15 -1.89
CA THR A 89 6.53 10.08 -0.57
C THR A 89 6.67 8.61 -0.21
N TYR A 90 7.90 8.12 -0.15
CA TYR A 90 8.19 6.69 0.01
C TYR A 90 9.00 6.42 1.27
N GLU A 91 8.41 5.63 2.16
CA GLU A 91 9.04 5.17 3.39
C GLU A 91 9.30 3.66 3.29
N SER A 92 10.50 3.24 3.70
CA SER A 92 10.88 1.84 3.62
C SER A 92 11.80 1.42 4.77
N VAL A 93 11.81 0.13 5.11
CA VAL A 93 12.45 -0.34 6.32
C VAL A 93 13.96 -0.48 6.14
N GLY A 94 14.74 0.19 7.00
CA GLY A 94 16.18 0.04 7.06
C GLY A 94 16.96 0.65 5.88
N ARG A 95 16.31 1.53 5.10
CA ARG A 95 16.94 2.26 3.99
C ARG A 95 16.76 3.76 4.20
N PRO A 96 17.77 4.59 3.88
CA PRO A 96 17.59 6.03 3.92
C PRO A 96 16.53 6.45 2.87
N PRO A 97 15.78 7.54 3.13
CA PRO A 97 14.95 8.16 2.11
C PRO A 97 15.80 8.52 0.88
N ALA A 98 15.18 8.53 -0.29
CA ALA A 98 15.84 9.10 -1.47
C ALA A 98 16.21 10.55 -1.18
N GLN A 99 17.45 10.91 -1.46
CA GLN A 99 17.89 12.30 -1.38
C GLN A 99 17.33 13.01 -2.63
N GLY A 100 16.42 13.96 -2.41
CA GLY A 100 15.91 14.85 -3.45
C GLY A 100 16.91 15.94 -3.80
#